data_AF-A0A2T5AKB8-F1
#
_entry.id   AF-A0A2T5AKB8-F1
#
_cell.length_a   1.000
_cell.length_b   1.000
_cell.length_c   1.000
_cell.angle_alpha   90.00
_cell.angle_beta   90.00
_cell.angle_gamma   90.00
#
_symmetry.space_group_name_H-M   'P 1'
#
loop_
_entity.id
_entity.type
_entity.pdbx_description
1 polymer ?
#
loop_
_entity_poly.entity_id
_entity_poly.type
_entity_poly.pdbx_seq_one_letter_code
_entity_poly.pdbx_strand_id
1 'polypeptide(L)'
;MARLPLMAAAALALASSLPLICVTTTPASAQSLSDDGGGDISASDVRDFLRDALRARSDRRDLLRDLIAERQDRRDELMDLLGEGGDMMGDRRERLRDLLAARRDRRDDLMDLIGDRGDRRERLMDLISARRDRRDELMDLIGDRGDQGGDRGALRQRLLERLAGADEGNCVFVTRSLRAENGDWLAFVRRRVCRD
;
A
#
# COMPACT_ATOMS: atom_id res chain seq x y z
N MET A 1 18.18 25.91 -23.20
CA MET A 1 17.02 26.31 -24.02
C MET A 1 15.78 26.24 -23.13
N ALA A 2 15.16 27.40 -22.91
CA ALA A 2 14.10 27.61 -21.94
C ALA A 2 12.76 27.02 -22.39
N ARG A 3 11.99 26.45 -21.46
CA ARG A 3 10.54 26.22 -21.61
C ARG A 3 9.86 26.56 -20.29
N LEU A 4 9.56 27.85 -20.13
CA LEU A 4 8.64 28.37 -19.13
C LEU A 4 7.20 27.99 -19.54
N PRO A 5 6.35 27.56 -18.60
CA PRO A 5 5.01 27.07 -18.89
C PRO A 5 4.06 28.22 -19.26
N LEU A 6 3.16 27.87 -20.17
CA LEU A 6 2.16 28.65 -20.87
C LEU A 6 1.00 29.07 -19.95
N MET A 7 1.31 29.62 -18.77
CA MET A 7 0.35 29.99 -17.71
C MET A 7 0.41 31.48 -17.34
N ALA A 8 0.94 32.32 -18.25
CA ALA A 8 0.99 33.78 -18.09
C ALA A 8 0.08 34.54 -19.09
N ALA A 9 -0.71 33.84 -19.90
CA ALA A 9 -1.54 34.46 -20.94
C ALA A 9 -3.00 34.72 -20.51
N ALA A 10 -3.45 34.19 -19.37
CA ALA A 10 -4.85 34.34 -18.93
C ALA A 10 -5.10 35.49 -17.95
N ALA A 11 -4.05 36.13 -17.42
CA ALA A 11 -4.18 37.24 -16.46
C ALA A 11 -4.24 38.64 -17.12
N LEU A 12 -4.11 38.72 -18.45
CA LEU A 12 -4.03 39.99 -19.20
C LEU A 12 -5.25 40.28 -20.10
N ALA A 13 -6.33 39.50 -19.97
CA ALA A 13 -7.57 39.71 -20.72
C ALA A 13 -8.70 40.39 -19.90
N LEU A 14 -8.48 40.64 -18.60
CA LEU A 14 -9.47 41.30 -17.73
C LEU A 14 -9.21 42.81 -17.54
N ALA A 15 -8.19 43.38 -18.19
CA ALA A 15 -7.87 44.80 -18.09
C ALA A 15 -8.39 45.66 -19.25
N SER A 16 -9.06 45.08 -20.27
CA SER A 16 -9.45 45.79 -21.50
C SER A 16 -10.96 46.04 -21.66
N SER A 17 -11.80 45.74 -20.66
CA SER A 17 -13.26 45.96 -20.76
C SER A 17 -13.80 46.93 -19.71
N LEU A 18 -13.17 48.08 -19.57
CA LEU A 18 -13.86 49.29 -19.14
C LEU A 18 -14.38 50.00 -20.41
N PRO A 19 -15.67 49.93 -20.76
CA PRO A 19 -16.23 51.02 -21.52
C PRO A 19 -16.27 52.21 -20.56
N LEU A 20 -15.25 53.05 -20.68
CA LEU A 20 -15.32 54.45 -20.32
C LEU A 20 -16.69 54.98 -20.76
N ILE A 21 -17.56 55.22 -19.78
CA ILE A 21 -18.73 56.08 -19.94
C ILE A 21 -18.17 57.50 -20.09
N CYS A 22 -17.58 57.77 -21.25
CA CYS A 22 -17.36 59.13 -21.73
C CYS A 22 -18.70 59.58 -22.28
N VAL A 23 -19.49 60.21 -21.42
CA VAL A 23 -20.53 61.15 -21.84
C VAL A 23 -19.82 62.28 -22.57
N THR A 24 -19.54 62.09 -23.85
CA THR A 24 -19.28 63.19 -24.76
C THR A 24 -20.64 63.75 -25.14
N THR A 25 -21.06 64.77 -24.41
CA THR A 25 -22.02 65.74 -24.91
C THR A 25 -21.46 66.27 -26.22
N THR A 26 -21.85 65.67 -27.33
CA THR A 26 -21.61 66.19 -28.67
C THR A 26 -22.57 67.37 -28.81
N PRO A 27 -22.10 68.64 -28.90
CA PRO A 27 -22.92 69.68 -29.47
C PRO A 27 -23.03 69.34 -30.96
N ALA A 28 -24.10 68.65 -31.33
CA ALA A 28 -24.48 68.51 -32.73
C ALA A 28 -24.74 69.93 -33.26
N SER A 29 -23.78 70.39 -34.06
CA SER A 29 -23.95 71.28 -35.20
C SER A 29 -25.25 72.08 -35.24
N ALA A 30 -25.19 73.33 -34.76
CA ALA A 30 -26.04 74.39 -35.29
C ALA A 30 -25.62 74.65 -36.74
N GLN A 31 -26.25 73.92 -37.68
CA GLN A 31 -26.21 74.27 -39.10
C GLN A 31 -27.51 74.99 -39.46
N SER A 32 -27.32 76.15 -40.08
CA SER A 32 -28.29 77.03 -40.74
C SER A 32 -29.66 76.43 -41.02
N LEU A 33 -30.70 77.03 -40.43
CA LEU A 33 -31.98 77.19 -41.11
C LEU A 33 -32.26 78.69 -41.18
N SER A 34 -31.69 79.30 -42.23
CA SER A 34 -32.24 80.52 -42.77
C SER A 34 -33.32 80.10 -43.77
N ASP A 35 -34.49 80.66 -43.55
CA ASP A 35 -35.51 81.00 -44.54
C ASP A 35 -36.48 79.91 -45.04
N ASP A 36 -37.74 80.36 -45.05
CA ASP A 36 -38.91 79.90 -45.80
C ASP A 36 -39.86 78.85 -45.19
N GLY A 37 -41.12 79.27 -45.02
CA GLY A 37 -42.27 78.41 -44.74
C GLY A 37 -42.60 78.16 -43.27
N GLY A 38 -43.30 79.11 -42.63
CA GLY A 38 -43.98 78.88 -41.36
C GLY A 38 -45.10 77.83 -41.48
N GLY A 39 -44.73 76.55 -41.41
CA GLY A 39 -45.65 75.44 -41.19
C GLY A 39 -45.90 75.29 -39.71
N ASP A 40 -47.13 75.56 -39.28
CA ASP A 40 -47.61 75.37 -37.92
C ASP A 40 -47.43 73.89 -37.56
N ILE A 41 -46.35 73.53 -36.83
CA ILE A 41 -46.12 72.16 -36.39
C ILE A 41 -47.32 71.79 -35.52
N SER A 42 -48.15 70.91 -36.05
CA SER A 42 -49.41 70.59 -35.40
C SER A 42 -49.11 69.86 -34.08
N ALA A 43 -49.94 70.08 -33.07
CA ALA A 43 -49.84 69.33 -31.81
C ALA A 43 -49.91 67.81 -32.03
N SER A 44 -50.45 67.34 -33.16
CA SER A 44 -50.42 65.96 -33.63
C SER A 44 -49.01 65.47 -33.97
N ASP A 45 -48.21 66.23 -34.71
CA ASP A 45 -46.88 65.79 -35.16
C ASP A 45 -45.92 65.59 -33.98
N VAL A 46 -45.99 66.49 -33.00
CA VAL A 46 -45.24 66.35 -31.74
C VAL A 46 -45.70 65.13 -30.95
N ARG A 47 -47.01 64.88 -30.91
CA ARG A 47 -47.58 63.71 -30.22
C ARG A 47 -47.13 62.40 -30.88
N ASP A 48 -47.11 62.35 -32.20
CA ASP A 48 -46.68 61.17 -32.96
C ASP A 48 -45.18 60.93 -32.77
N PHE A 49 -44.34 61.98 -32.83
CA PHE A 49 -42.91 61.87 -32.53
C PHE A 49 -42.65 61.34 -31.11
N LEU A 50 -43.37 61.85 -30.10
CA LEU A 50 -43.25 61.35 -28.72
C LEU A 50 -43.68 59.88 -28.61
N ARG A 51 -44.70 59.47 -29.35
CA ARG A 51 -45.18 58.08 -29.37
C ARG A 51 -44.15 57.15 -29.98
N ASP A 52 -43.52 57.56 -31.07
CA ASP A 52 -42.47 56.78 -31.73
C ASP A 52 -41.19 56.74 -30.90
N ALA A 53 -40.83 57.83 -30.23
CA ALA A 53 -39.73 57.84 -29.26
C ALA A 53 -39.98 56.90 -28.07
N LEU A 54 -41.23 56.83 -27.57
CA LEU A 54 -41.61 55.89 -26.50
C LEU A 54 -41.58 54.44 -26.98
N ARG A 55 -42.02 54.15 -28.21
CA ARG A 55 -41.92 52.82 -28.83
C ARG A 55 -40.46 52.40 -28.98
N ALA A 56 -39.62 53.23 -29.59
CA ALA A 56 -38.20 52.95 -29.76
C ALA A 56 -37.49 52.73 -28.41
N ARG A 57 -37.90 53.45 -27.35
CA ARG A 57 -37.42 53.22 -25.99
C ARG A 57 -37.87 51.88 -25.42
N SER A 58 -39.11 51.46 -25.69
CA SER A 58 -39.63 50.14 -25.28
C SER A 58 -38.86 49.02 -25.98
N ASP A 59 -38.72 49.10 -27.30
CA ASP A 59 -38.03 48.09 -28.11
C ASP A 59 -36.57 47.93 -27.65
N ARG A 60 -35.90 49.04 -27.35
CA ARG A 60 -34.54 49.01 -26.77
C ARG A 60 -34.51 48.37 -25.39
N ARG A 61 -35.54 48.57 -24.57
CA ARG A 61 -35.63 47.96 -23.24
C ARG A 61 -35.85 46.45 -23.34
N ASP A 62 -36.66 46.02 -24.29
CA ASP A 62 -36.92 44.60 -24.52
C ASP A 62 -35.67 43.90 -25.08
N LEU A 63 -34.98 44.50 -26.05
CA LEU A 63 -33.67 43.99 -26.51
C LEU A 63 -32.65 43.89 -25.36
N LEU A 64 -32.61 44.87 -24.45
CA LEU A 64 -31.73 44.81 -23.28
C LEU A 64 -32.11 43.67 -22.32
N ARG A 65 -33.40 43.38 -22.15
CA ARG A 65 -33.86 42.24 -21.35
C ARG A 65 -33.44 40.92 -22.00
N ASP A 66 -33.64 40.79 -23.31
CA ASP A 66 -33.27 39.59 -24.05
C ASP A 66 -31.76 39.33 -23.96
N LEU A 67 -30.93 40.37 -24.10
CA LEU A 67 -29.48 40.27 -23.93
C LEU A 67 -29.06 39.89 -22.50
N ILE A 68 -29.79 40.37 -21.49
CA ILE A 68 -29.53 40.00 -20.10
C ILE A 68 -29.90 38.53 -19.86
N ALA A 69 -31.06 38.09 -20.38
CA ALA A 69 -31.50 36.70 -20.29
C ALA A 69 -30.51 35.77 -20.98
N GLU A 70 -30.12 36.06 -22.23
CA GLU A 70 -29.14 35.26 -22.97
C GLU A 70 -27.79 35.19 -22.25
N ARG A 71 -27.37 36.29 -21.60
CA ARG A 71 -26.15 36.28 -20.77
C ARG A 71 -26.30 35.42 -19.52
N GLN A 72 -27.47 35.41 -18.89
CA GLN A 72 -27.75 34.56 -17.73
C GLN A 72 -27.74 33.08 -18.14
N ASP A 73 -28.44 32.73 -19.21
CA ASP A 73 -28.49 31.35 -19.72
C ASP A 73 -27.08 30.83 -20.05
N ARG A 74 -26.25 31.63 -20.74
CA ARG A 74 -24.85 31.28 -21.01
C ARG A 74 -24.01 31.13 -19.77
N ARG A 75 -24.27 31.95 -18.74
CA ARG A 75 -23.55 31.85 -17.46
C ARG A 75 -23.92 30.56 -16.75
N ASP A 76 -25.19 30.18 -16.76
CA ASP A 76 -25.67 28.98 -16.11
C ASP A 76 -25.12 27.73 -16.81
N GLU A 77 -25.13 27.70 -18.15
CA GLU A 77 -24.50 26.62 -18.94
C GLU A 77 -23.00 26.47 -18.62
N LEU A 78 -22.26 27.57 -18.46
CA LEU A 78 -20.86 27.53 -18.05
C LEU A 78 -20.67 26.99 -16.62
N MET A 79 -21.57 27.33 -15.70
CA MET A 79 -21.51 26.81 -14.32
C MET A 79 -21.79 25.31 -14.27
N ASP A 80 -22.74 24.83 -15.08
CA ASP A 80 -23.06 23.41 -15.19
C ASP A 80 -21.87 22.62 -15.75
N LEU A 81 -21.24 23.10 -16.83
CA LEU A 81 -20.05 22.48 -17.42
C LEU A 81 -18.87 22.44 -16.43
N LEU A 82 -18.69 23.49 -15.63
CA LEU A 82 -17.65 23.53 -14.58
C LEU A 82 -17.96 22.58 -13.43
N GLY A 83 -19.23 22.46 -13.04
CA GLY A 83 -19.69 21.52 -12.01
C GLY A 83 -19.44 20.07 -12.42
N GLU A 84 -19.92 19.69 -13.60
CA GLU A 84 -19.75 18.32 -14.13
C GLU A 84 -18.27 17.94 -14.30
N GLY A 85 -17.45 18.87 -14.80
CA GLY A 85 -16.01 18.66 -14.90
C GLY A 85 -15.32 18.52 -13.54
N GLY A 86 -15.78 19.26 -12.53
CA GLY A 86 -15.31 19.17 -11.15
C GLY A 86 -15.64 17.82 -10.52
N ASP A 87 -16.88 17.37 -10.64
CA ASP A 87 -17.38 16.12 -10.06
C ASP A 87 -16.66 14.91 -10.69
N MET A 88 -16.57 14.86 -12.01
CA MET A 88 -15.88 13.78 -12.72
C MET A 88 -14.39 13.69 -12.33
N MET A 89 -13.73 14.83 -12.12
CA MET A 89 -12.35 14.86 -11.63
C MET A 89 -12.23 14.48 -10.16
N GLY A 90 -13.24 14.80 -9.34
CA GLY A 90 -13.38 14.35 -7.96
C GLY A 90 -13.46 12.82 -7.87
N ASP A 91 -14.43 12.23 -8.58
CA ASP A 91 -14.66 10.79 -8.62
C ASP A 91 -13.43 10.03 -9.11
N ARG A 92 -12.76 10.55 -10.15
CA ARG A 92 -11.53 9.94 -10.67
C ARG A 92 -10.39 9.97 -9.64
N ARG A 93 -10.27 11.06 -8.88
CA ARG A 93 -9.26 11.18 -7.82
C ARG A 93 -9.56 10.25 -6.65
N GLU A 94 -10.82 10.14 -6.25
CA GLU A 94 -11.26 9.22 -5.19
C GLU A 94 -10.97 7.77 -5.58
N ARG A 95 -11.43 7.34 -6.77
CA ARG A 95 -11.14 6.00 -7.29
C ARG A 95 -9.64 5.68 -7.36
N LEU A 96 -8.82 6.67 -7.71
CA LEU A 96 -7.36 6.50 -7.72
C LEU A 96 -6.81 6.31 -6.30
N ARG A 97 -7.30 7.06 -5.31
CA ARG A 97 -6.93 6.87 -3.90
C ARG A 97 -7.31 5.49 -3.40
N ASP A 98 -8.52 5.02 -3.72
CA ASP A 98 -8.99 3.70 -3.30
C ASP A 98 -8.13 2.58 -3.90
N LEU A 99 -7.77 2.68 -5.18
CA LEU A 99 -6.87 1.72 -5.82
C LEU A 99 -5.48 1.71 -5.18
N LEU A 100 -4.96 2.88 -4.78
CA LEU A 100 -3.67 2.98 -4.10
C LEU A 100 -3.73 2.39 -2.69
N ALA A 101 -4.82 2.63 -1.95
CA ALA A 101 -5.07 2.05 -0.64
C ALA A 101 -5.15 0.52 -0.73
N ALA A 102 -6.01 -0.01 -1.61
CA ALA A 102 -6.14 -1.45 -1.82
C ALA A 102 -4.82 -2.11 -2.26
N ARG A 103 -3.99 -1.42 -3.05
CA ARG A 103 -2.65 -1.91 -3.41
C ARG A 103 -1.71 -1.97 -2.21
N ARG A 104 -1.80 -0.98 -1.31
CA ARG A 104 -1.00 -0.94 -0.09
C ARG A 104 -1.40 -2.08 0.84
N ASP A 105 -2.70 -2.27 1.07
CA ASP A 105 -3.21 -3.32 1.96
C ASP A 105 -2.75 -4.71 1.50
N ARG A 106 -2.89 -5.01 0.20
CA ARG A 106 -2.39 -6.28 -0.37
C ARG A 106 -0.89 -6.47 -0.21
N ARG A 107 -0.11 -5.39 -0.24
CA ARG A 107 1.33 -5.46 -0.04
C ARG A 107 1.63 -5.77 1.42
N ASP A 108 0.93 -5.12 2.33
CA ASP A 108 1.12 -5.32 3.77
C ASP A 108 0.72 -6.76 4.16
N ASP A 109 -0.41 -7.28 3.64
CA ASP A 109 -0.81 -8.70 3.78
C ASP A 109 0.27 -9.68 3.28
N LEU A 110 0.92 -9.36 2.15
CA LEU A 110 1.98 -10.19 1.59
C LEU A 110 3.21 -10.20 2.50
N MET A 111 3.56 -9.06 3.10
CA MET A 111 4.69 -8.96 4.02
C MET A 111 4.41 -9.75 5.30
N ASP A 112 3.18 -9.69 5.82
CA ASP A 112 2.76 -10.51 6.96
C ASP A 112 2.88 -12.00 6.66
N LEU A 113 2.41 -12.45 5.49
CA LEU A 113 2.54 -13.85 5.08
C LEU A 113 4.00 -14.30 4.94
N ILE A 114 4.88 -13.42 4.47
CA ILE A 114 6.32 -13.69 4.37
C ILE A 114 6.92 -13.81 5.78
N GLY A 115 6.56 -12.90 6.70
CA GLY A 115 6.97 -12.95 8.10
C GLY A 115 6.57 -14.26 8.77
N ASP A 116 5.28 -14.60 8.69
CA ASP A 116 4.71 -15.84 9.19
C ASP A 116 5.42 -17.12 8.68
N ARG A 117 5.85 -17.10 7.42
CA ARG A 117 6.62 -18.21 6.83
C ARG A 117 8.04 -18.24 7.38
N GLY A 118 8.66 -17.08 7.59
CA GLY A 118 9.96 -16.93 8.25
C GLY A 118 9.94 -17.55 9.65
N ASP A 119 8.98 -17.14 10.47
CA ASP A 119 8.83 -17.61 11.85
C ASP A 119 8.60 -19.13 11.92
N ARG A 120 7.76 -19.67 11.03
CA ARG A 120 7.54 -21.12 10.93
C ARG A 120 8.81 -21.87 10.54
N ARG A 121 9.62 -21.31 9.63
CA ARG A 121 10.89 -21.90 9.22
C ARG A 121 11.90 -21.88 10.36
N GLU A 122 11.97 -20.80 11.13
CA GLU A 122 12.83 -20.68 12.31
C GLU A 122 12.48 -21.74 13.36
N ARG A 123 11.20 -21.83 13.74
CA ARG A 123 10.72 -22.87 14.67
C ARG A 123 11.02 -24.29 14.19
N LEU A 124 10.94 -24.54 12.88
CA LEU A 124 11.30 -25.84 12.32
C LEU A 124 12.80 -26.13 12.48
N MET A 125 13.66 -25.13 12.23
CA MET A 125 15.10 -25.28 12.42
C MET A 125 15.46 -25.53 13.89
N ASP A 126 14.81 -24.82 14.82
CA ASP A 126 15.00 -25.05 16.26
C ASP A 126 14.64 -26.48 16.66
N LEU A 127 13.53 -27.00 16.15
CA LEU A 127 13.11 -28.39 16.39
C LEU A 127 14.11 -29.40 15.80
N ILE A 128 14.65 -29.14 14.61
CA ILE A 128 15.66 -30.00 13.98
C ILE A 128 16.95 -30.00 14.81
N SER A 129 17.41 -28.83 15.25
CA SER A 129 18.60 -28.68 16.10
C SER A 129 18.41 -29.41 17.43
N ALA A 130 17.31 -29.18 18.13
CA ALA A 130 17.01 -29.86 19.39
C ALA A 130 16.94 -31.39 19.24
N ARG A 131 16.45 -31.89 18.09
CA ARG A 131 16.44 -33.33 17.80
C ARG A 131 17.85 -33.88 17.57
N ARG A 132 18.70 -33.10 16.89
CA ARG A 132 20.10 -33.45 16.65
C ARG A 132 20.86 -33.53 17.96
N ASP A 133 20.71 -32.53 18.84
CA ASP A 133 21.37 -32.49 20.13
C ASP A 133 21.01 -33.71 20.99
N ARG A 134 19.72 -34.06 21.08
CA ARG A 134 19.28 -35.28 21.80
C ARG A 134 19.83 -36.58 21.20
N ARG A 135 19.98 -36.64 19.88
CA ARG A 135 20.55 -37.81 19.22
C ARG A 135 22.04 -37.91 19.53
N ASP A 136 22.75 -36.80 19.51
CA ASP A 136 24.17 -36.76 19.79
C ASP A 136 24.42 -37.12 21.28
N GLU A 137 23.61 -36.61 22.22
CA GLU A 137 23.60 -37.02 23.63
C GLU A 137 23.33 -38.54 23.81
N LEU A 138 22.38 -39.10 23.05
CA LEU A 138 22.12 -40.53 23.07
C LEU A 138 23.32 -41.34 22.56
N MET A 139 24.00 -40.86 21.51
CA MET A 139 25.18 -41.52 20.96
C MET A 139 26.34 -41.48 21.95
N ASP A 140 26.54 -40.37 22.64
CA ASP A 140 27.53 -40.25 23.71
C ASP A 140 27.25 -41.26 24.83
N LEU A 141 25.99 -41.36 25.28
CA LEU A 141 25.60 -42.33 26.31
C LEU A 141 25.81 -43.80 25.87
N ILE A 142 25.55 -44.11 24.59
CA ILE A 142 25.82 -45.44 24.03
C ILE A 142 27.33 -45.70 23.93
N GLY A 143 28.10 -44.68 23.52
CA GLY A 143 29.56 -44.71 23.45
C GLY A 143 30.18 -45.00 24.81
N ASP A 144 29.80 -44.24 25.83
CA ASP A 144 30.28 -44.41 27.21
C ASP A 144 29.97 -45.82 27.76
N ARG A 145 28.78 -46.34 27.46
CA ARG A 145 28.41 -47.72 27.85
C ARG A 145 29.21 -48.78 27.06
N GLY A 146 29.51 -48.51 25.79
CA GLY A 146 30.35 -49.35 24.96
C GLY A 146 31.79 -49.43 25.48
N ASP A 147 32.33 -48.30 25.92
CA ASP A 147 33.69 -48.19 26.43
C ASP A 147 33.83 -48.84 27.83
N GLN A 148 32.82 -48.68 28.69
CA GLN A 148 32.69 -49.49 29.93
C GLN A 148 32.51 -51.00 29.64
N GLY A 149 32.02 -51.36 28.46
CA GLY A 149 31.96 -52.74 27.96
C GLY A 149 33.30 -53.29 27.48
N GLY A 150 34.30 -52.44 27.23
CA GLY A 150 35.66 -52.83 26.85
C GLY A 150 36.34 -53.73 27.88
N ASP A 151 36.05 -53.53 29.17
CA ASP A 151 36.49 -54.41 30.25
C ASP A 151 35.99 -55.85 30.11
N ARG A 152 34.79 -56.06 29.54
CA ARG A 152 34.30 -57.42 29.24
C ARG A 152 35.06 -58.05 28.08
N GLY A 153 35.45 -57.25 27.09
CA GLY A 153 36.32 -57.69 25.99
C GLY A 153 37.71 -58.08 26.50
N ALA A 154 38.31 -57.26 27.35
CA ALA A 154 39.61 -57.51 27.96
C ALA A 154 39.59 -58.73 28.92
N LEU A 155 38.54 -58.88 29.74
CA LEU A 155 38.35 -60.08 30.56
C LEU A 155 38.16 -61.34 29.72
N ARG A 156 37.43 -61.24 28.60
CA ARG A 156 37.24 -62.36 27.67
C ARG A 156 38.54 -62.75 26.98
N GLN A 157 39.35 -61.78 26.54
CA GLN A 157 40.69 -62.03 25.98
C GLN A 157 41.62 -62.69 27.01
N ARG A 158 41.70 -62.15 28.24
CA ARG A 158 42.49 -62.76 29.32
C ARG A 158 42.04 -64.17 29.69
N LEU A 159 40.74 -64.45 29.64
CA LEU A 159 40.19 -65.81 29.84
C LEU A 159 40.58 -66.75 28.70
N LEU A 160 40.51 -66.28 27.45
CA LEU A 160 40.90 -67.08 26.27
C LEU A 160 42.40 -67.38 26.24
N GLU A 161 43.25 -66.41 26.58
CA GLU A 161 44.70 -66.63 26.72
C GLU A 161 45.02 -67.67 27.80
N ARG A 162 44.34 -67.61 28.95
CA ARG A 162 44.48 -68.61 30.02
C ARG A 162 43.99 -70.00 29.62
N LEU A 163 42.94 -70.09 28.81
CA LEU A 163 42.44 -71.34 28.26
C LEU A 163 43.31 -71.86 27.09
N ALA A 164 44.08 -71.00 26.43
CA ALA A 164 44.98 -71.35 25.33
C ALA A 164 46.32 -71.91 25.83
N GLY A 165 46.83 -71.42 26.97
CA GLY A 165 48.07 -71.91 27.60
C GLY A 165 47.88 -73.02 28.64
N ALA A 166 46.67 -73.54 28.79
CA ALA A 166 46.35 -74.63 29.71
C ALA A 166 46.31 -75.96 28.94
N ASP A 167 47.25 -76.86 29.21
CA ASP A 167 47.32 -78.20 28.64
C ASP A 167 46.03 -79.02 28.90
N GLU A 168 45.79 -80.00 28.03
CA GLU A 168 44.60 -80.86 27.94
C GLU A 168 44.15 -81.37 29.32
N GLY A 169 43.06 -80.78 29.85
CA GLY A 169 42.43 -81.20 31.11
C GLY A 169 42.16 -80.07 32.12
N ASN A 170 42.71 -78.86 31.92
CA ASN A 170 42.56 -77.79 32.90
C ASN A 170 41.28 -76.96 32.70
N CYS A 171 40.40 -76.98 33.71
CA CYS A 171 39.20 -76.14 33.75
C CYS A 171 39.44 -74.87 34.56
N VAL A 172 38.90 -73.75 34.09
CA VAL A 172 38.99 -72.46 34.78
C VAL A 172 37.72 -72.21 35.61
N PHE A 173 37.88 -71.75 36.85
CA PHE A 173 36.75 -71.28 37.66
C PHE A 173 36.53 -69.80 37.43
N VAL A 174 35.35 -69.45 36.91
CA VAL A 174 34.91 -68.07 36.78
C VAL A 174 34.02 -67.75 37.97
N THR A 175 34.49 -66.87 38.84
CA THR A 175 33.69 -66.30 39.94
C THR A 175 33.11 -64.97 39.51
N ARG A 176 31.78 -64.87 39.48
CA ARG A 176 31.08 -63.61 39.29
C ARG A 176 30.41 -63.22 40.59
N SER A 177 30.68 -62.02 41.06
CA SER A 177 29.98 -61.43 42.18
C SER A 177 28.80 -60.60 41.66
N LEU A 178 27.64 -60.81 42.27
CA LEU A 178 26.44 -60.02 42.05
C LEU A 178 26.36 -58.98 43.17
N ARG A 179 26.21 -57.71 42.79
CA ARG A 179 25.99 -56.60 43.71
C ARG A 179 24.62 -55.99 43.45
N ALA A 180 23.98 -55.51 44.51
CA ALA A 180 22.76 -54.71 44.40
C ALA A 180 23.06 -53.29 43.90
N GLU A 181 22.04 -52.54 43.48
CA GLU A 181 22.18 -51.16 42.98
C GLU A 181 22.79 -50.21 44.03
N ASN A 182 22.66 -50.54 45.32
CA ASN A 182 23.27 -49.82 46.44
C ASN A 182 24.74 -50.22 46.72
N GLY A 183 25.31 -51.16 45.96
CA GLY A 183 26.71 -51.59 46.08
C GLY A 183 26.96 -52.77 47.03
N ASP A 184 25.94 -53.23 47.77
CA ASP A 184 26.07 -54.37 48.69
C ASP A 184 26.20 -55.71 47.95
N TRP A 185 26.97 -56.64 48.52
CA TRP A 185 27.18 -57.98 47.94
C TRP A 185 25.94 -58.85 48.13
N LEU A 186 25.36 -59.31 47.02
CA LEU A 186 24.19 -60.20 47.03
C LEU A 186 24.60 -61.68 47.02
N ALA A 187 25.47 -62.07 46.10
CA ALA A 187 25.88 -63.47 45.95
C ALA A 187 27.17 -63.62 45.14
N PHE A 188 27.90 -64.72 45.38
CA PHE A 188 29.00 -65.16 44.54
C PHE A 188 28.59 -66.40 43.74
N VAL A 189 28.61 -66.29 42.42
CA VAL A 189 28.34 -67.40 41.51
C VAL A 189 29.67 -67.89 40.95
N ARG A 190 30.04 -69.13 41.28
CA ARG A 190 31.27 -69.78 40.79
C ARG A 190 30.90 -70.85 39.77
N ARG A 191 31.34 -70.67 38.52
CA ARG A 191 31.11 -71.63 37.44
C ARG A 191 32.43 -72.21 36.96
N ARG A 192 32.49 -73.53 36.81
CA ARG A 192 33.62 -74.23 36.18
C ARG A 192 33.40 -74.21 34.67
N VAL A 193 34.39 -73.75 33.92
CA VAL A 193 34.40 -73.75 32.46
C VAL A 193 35.57 -74.61 32.02
N CYS A 194 35.28 -75.72 31.37
CA CYS A 194 36.27 -76.61 30.78
C CYS A 194 36.32 -76.35 29.27
N ARG A 195 37.46 -76.64 28.65
CA ARG A 195 37.61 -76.65 27.20
C ARG A 195 37.07 -78.00 26.72
N ASP A 196 36.10 -77.99 25.80
CA ASP A 196 35.56 -79.18 25.15
C ASP A 196 36.57 -79.75 24.13
#